data_AF-A0A660TD34-F1
#
_entry.id   AF-A0A660TD34-F1
#
_cell.length_a   1.000
_cell.length_b   1.000
_cell.length_c   1.000
_cell.angle_alpha   90.00
_cell.angle_beta   90.00
_cell.angle_gamma   90.00
#
_symmetry.space_group_name_H-M   'P 1'
#
loop_
_entity.id
_entity.type
_entity.pdbx_description
1 polymer ?
#
loop_
_entity_poly.entity_id
_entity_poly.type
_entity_poly.pdbx_seq_one_letter_code
_entity_poly.pdbx_strand_id
1 'polypeptide(L)'
;ISFISAFIGVAIGVAITLPMAKYGLDLSTLLQGIDFNVSTVLYPKLDIRSTVLVFFYAVVVSSFASFIPSRRAAKVEPVEALRAL
;
A
#
# COMPACT_ATOMS: atom_id res chain seq x y z
N ILE A 1 -7.95 -4.16 12.86
CA ILE A 1 -7.58 -2.90 12.18
C ILE A 1 -6.96 -3.16 10.80
N SER A 2 -6.11 -4.19 10.65
CA SER A 2 -5.47 -4.60 9.40
C SER A 2 -6.35 -4.60 8.14
N PHE A 3 -7.58 -5.09 8.25
CA PHE A 3 -8.54 -5.13 7.13
C PHE A 3 -9.01 -3.73 6.70
N ILE A 4 -9.33 -2.88 7.67
CA ILE A 4 -9.82 -1.51 7.44
C ILE A 4 -8.68 -0.66 6.85
N SER A 5 -7.47 -0.77 7.39
CA SER A 5 -6.31 -0.05 6.85
C SER A 5 -5.96 -0.50 5.43
N ALA A 6 -6.05 -1.80 5.13
CA ALA A 6 -5.83 -2.30 3.78
C ALA A 6 -6.90 -1.80 2.80
N PHE A 7 -8.17 -1.75 3.23
CA PHE A 7 -9.26 -1.27 2.41
C PHE A 7 -9.11 0.21 2.07
N ILE A 8 -8.83 1.04 3.09
CA ILE A 8 -8.58 2.47 2.92
C ILE A 8 -7.35 2.71 2.04
N GLY A 9 -6.25 1.99 2.26
CA GLY A 9 -5.04 2.12 1.46
C GLY A 9 -5.28 1.81 -0.02
N VAL A 10 -6.01 0.73 -0.32
CA VAL A 10 -6.37 0.37 -1.70
C VAL A 10 -7.34 1.38 -2.32
N ALA A 11 -8.34 1.85 -1.56
CA ALA A 11 -9.27 2.88 -2.04
C ALA A 11 -8.54 4.18 -2.42
N ILE A 12 -7.59 4.63 -1.58
CA ILE A 12 -6.75 5.80 -1.86
C ILE A 12 -5.87 5.55 -3.09
N GLY A 13 -5.21 4.39 -3.18
CA GLY A 13 -4.38 4.03 -4.32
C GLY A 13 -5.15 4.05 -5.64
N VAL A 14 -6.36 3.49 -5.66
CA VAL A 14 -7.27 3.54 -6.82
C VAL A 14 -7.66 4.99 -7.13
N ALA A 15 -8.03 5.77 -6.11
CA ALA A 15 -8.42 7.18 -6.29
C ALA A 15 -7.30 8.05 -6.87
N ILE A 16 -6.04 7.75 -6.57
CA ILE A 16 -4.86 8.44 -7.16
C ILE A 16 -4.57 7.92 -8.57
N THR A 17 -4.69 6.61 -8.79
CA THR A 17 -4.34 6.00 -10.09
C THR A 17 -5.34 6.38 -11.18
N LEU A 18 -6.64 6.50 -10.86
CA LEU A 18 -7.69 6.87 -11.83
C LEU A 18 -7.48 8.21 -12.55
N PRO A 19 -7.19 9.34 -11.87
CA PRO A 19 -6.90 10.59 -12.55
C PRO A 19 -5.57 10.50 -13.32
N MET A 20 -4.53 9.87 -12.78
CA MET A 20 -3.26 9.70 -13.50
C MET A 20 -3.42 8.85 -14.76
N ALA A 21 -4.31 7.87 -14.75
CA ALA A 21 -4.65 7.07 -15.93
C ALA A 21 -5.34 7.88 -17.04
N LYS A 22 -6.03 8.98 -16.69
CA LYS A 22 -6.71 9.86 -17.66
C LYS A 22 -5.82 10.98 -18.18
N TYR A 23 -5.13 11.68 -17.27
CA TYR A 23 -4.28 12.81 -17.62
C TYR A 23 -2.93 12.39 -18.18
N GLY A 24 -2.49 11.16 -17.86
CA GLY A 24 -1.15 10.69 -18.18
C GLY A 24 -0.10 11.35 -17.30
N LEU A 25 1.01 10.65 -17.10
CA LEU A 25 2.23 11.19 -16.51
C LEU A 25 3.09 11.70 -17.65
N ASP A 26 3.21 13.02 -17.77
CA ASP A 26 4.14 13.62 -18.69
C ASP A 26 5.57 13.50 -18.11
N LEU A 27 6.36 12.62 -18.70
CA LEU A 27 7.77 12.41 -18.32
C LEU A 27 8.71 13.21 -19.24
N SER A 28 8.18 14.09 -20.09
CA SER A 28 8.97 14.87 -21.05
C SER A 28 10.08 15.66 -20.39
N THR A 29 9.82 16.26 -19.23
CA THR A 29 10.80 17.02 -18.45
C THR A 29 11.86 16.15 -17.78
N LEU A 30 11.52 14.90 -17.44
CA LEU A 30 12.44 13.94 -16.81
C LEU A 30 13.34 13.22 -17.82
N LEU A 31 12.91 13.14 -19.08
CA LEU A 31 13.61 12.48 -20.18
C LEU A 31 14.30 13.47 -21.13
N GLN A 32 14.35 14.76 -20.79
CA GLN A 32 15.09 15.77 -21.56
C GLN A 32 16.56 15.36 -21.70
N GLY A 33 16.97 15.03 -22.93
CA GLY A 33 18.31 14.57 -23.27
C GLY A 33 18.43 13.09 -23.66
N ILE A 34 17.34 12.32 -23.58
CA ILE A 34 17.27 10.96 -24.12
C ILE A 34 16.26 10.96 -25.28
N ASP A 35 16.75 10.80 -26.52
CA ASP A 35 15.91 10.71 -27.71
C ASP A 35 15.12 9.40 -27.73
N PHE A 36 14.04 9.34 -26.97
CA PHE A 36 13.01 8.34 -27.14
C PHE A 36 12.05 8.83 -28.23
N ASN A 37 12.08 8.17 -29.39
CA ASN A 37 11.17 8.40 -30.52
C ASN A 37 9.73 7.89 -30.23
N VAL A 38 9.34 7.87 -28.95
CA VAL A 38 8.13 7.25 -28.41
C VAL A 38 7.45 8.25 -27.47
N SER A 39 6.12 8.29 -27.49
CA SER A 39 5.32 9.24 -26.70
C SER A 39 5.78 9.28 -25.24
N THR A 40 6.18 10.46 -24.77
CA THR A 40 6.75 10.70 -23.44
C THR A 40 5.71 10.71 -22.31
N VAL A 41 4.47 10.32 -22.63
CA VAL A 41 3.34 10.29 -21.69
C VAL A 41 3.07 8.85 -21.26
N LEU A 42 3.25 8.57 -19.98
CA LEU A 42 3.00 7.26 -19.39
C LEU A 42 1.60 7.22 -18.78
N TYR A 43 0.78 6.26 -19.19
CA TYR A 43 -0.59 6.09 -18.67
C TYR A 43 -0.64 4.89 -17.72
N PRO A 44 -0.74 5.10 -16.40
CA PRO A 44 -0.94 4.02 -15.45
C PRO A 44 -2.24 3.27 -15.77
N LYS A 45 -2.16 1.95 -15.92
CA LYS A 45 -3.34 1.11 -16.12
C LYS A 45 -3.73 0.48 -14.78
N LEU A 46 -4.98 0.72 -14.37
CA LEU A 46 -5.53 0.04 -13.22
C LEU A 46 -5.86 -1.41 -13.60
N ASP A 47 -5.17 -2.36 -12.99
CA ASP A 47 -5.48 -3.79 -13.11
C ASP A 47 -6.20 -4.26 -11.84
N ILE A 48 -7.43 -4.76 -12.02
CA ILE A 48 -8.28 -5.25 -10.94
C ILE A 48 -7.63 -6.47 -10.27
N ARG A 49 -6.98 -7.34 -11.03
CA ARG A 49 -6.32 -8.53 -10.49
C ARG A 49 -5.20 -8.15 -9.53
N SER A 50 -4.33 -7.24 -9.98
CA SER A 50 -3.24 -6.71 -9.16
C SER A 50 -3.76 -5.95 -7.93
N THR A 51 -4.84 -5.17 -8.09
CA THR A 51 -5.45 -4.40 -6.99
C THR A 51 -5.97 -5.32 -5.87
N VAL A 52 -6.69 -6.38 -6.24
CA VAL A 52 -7.19 -7.37 -5.28
C VAL A 52 -6.05 -8.13 -4.60
N LEU A 53 -5.01 -8.51 -5.35
CA LEU A 53 -3.83 -9.16 -4.77
C LEU A 53 -3.11 -8.27 -3.75
N VAL A 54 -2.94 -6.98 -4.06
CA VAL A 54 -2.32 -6.01 -3.15
C VAL A 54 -3.13 -5.83 -1.87
N PHE A 55 -4.47 -5.82 -1.97
CA PHE A 55 -5.34 -5.77 -0.79
C PHE A 55 -5.06 -6.93 0.19
N PHE A 56 -5.13 -8.17 -0.31
CA PHE A 56 -4.88 -9.35 0.53
C PHE A 56 -3.45 -9.40 1.02
N TYR A 57 -2.48 -9.03 0.19
CA TYR A 57 -1.08 -8.93 0.58
C TYR A 57 -0.88 -7.96 1.76
N ALA A 58 -1.48 -6.77 1.70
CA ALA A 58 -1.41 -5.79 2.78
C ALA A 58 -2.03 -6.31 4.09
N VAL A 59 -3.15 -7.04 4.02
CA VAL A 59 -3.76 -7.69 5.19
C VAL A 59 -2.82 -8.73 5.80
N VAL A 60 -2.19 -9.56 4.97
CA VAL A 60 -1.27 -10.61 5.43
C VAL A 60 -0.03 -10.00 6.08
N VAL A 61 0.61 -9.03 5.42
CA VAL A 61 1.81 -8.35 5.93
C VAL A 61 1.53 -7.62 7.24
N SER A 62 0.44 -6.87 7.32
CA SER A 62 0.08 -6.16 8.56
C SER A 62 -0.28 -7.11 9.71
N SER A 63 -0.92 -8.24 9.41
CA SER A 63 -1.17 -9.29 10.39
C SER A 63 0.14 -9.88 10.93
N PHE A 64 1.10 -10.19 10.05
CA PHE A 64 2.42 -10.66 10.46
C PHE A 64 3.20 -9.61 11.27
N ALA A 65 3.11 -8.33 10.90
CA ALA A 65 3.74 -7.25 11.65
C ALA A 65 3.21 -7.17 13.10
N SER A 66 1.91 -7.43 13.30
CA SER A 66 1.30 -7.45 14.63
C SER A 66 1.64 -8.69 15.48
N PHE A 67 2.16 -9.76 14.85
CA PHE A 67 2.41 -11.02 15.53
C PHE A 67 3.55 -10.94 16.56
N ILE A 68 4.64 -10.22 16.24
CA ILE A 68 5.79 -10.05 17.14
C ILE A 68 5.39 -9.34 18.45
N PRO A 69 4.77 -8.14 18.41
CA PRO A 69 4.35 -7.46 19.63
C PRO A 69 3.24 -8.22 20.36
N SER A 70 2.28 -8.82 19.65
CA SER A 70 1.21 -9.63 20.25
C SER A 70 1.77 -10.81 21.06
N ARG A 71 2.77 -11.50 20.52
CA ARG A 71 3.42 -12.62 21.24
C ARG A 71 4.22 -12.15 22.44
N ARG A 72 4.82 -10.95 22.40
CA ARG A 72 5.50 -10.36 23.57
C ARG A 72 4.49 -10.00 24.66
N ALA A 73 3.38 -9.38 24.29
CA ALA A 73 2.30 -9.02 25.21
C ALA A 73 1.67 -10.27 25.88
N ALA A 74 1.47 -11.34 25.13
CA ALA A 74 0.90 -12.58 25.65
C ALA A 74 1.78 -13.31 26.69
N LYS A 75 3.06 -12.95 26.80
CA LYS A 75 4.01 -13.54 27.76
C LYS A 75 4.16 -12.70 29.03
N VAL A 76 3.54 -11.53 29.12
CA VAL A 76 3.58 -10.68 30.31
C VAL A 76 2.77 -11.37 31.41
N GLU A 77 3.34 -11.53 32.59
CA GLU A 77 2.62 -12.16 33.69
C GLU A 77 1.43 -11.29 34.13
N PRO A 78 0.27 -11.89 34.46
CA PRO A 78 -0.92 -11.14 34.84
C PRO A 78 -0.68 -10.19 36.04
N VAL A 79 0.21 -10.60 36.95
CA VAL A 79 0.56 -9.82 38.15
C VAL A 79 1.37 -8.57 37.77
N GLU A 80 2.28 -8.67 36.81
CA GLU A 80 3.03 -7.51 36.29
C GLU A 80 2.11 -6.58 35.49
N ALA A 81 1.19 -7.13 34.70
CA ALA A 81 0.23 -6.35 33.94
C ALA A 81 -0.72 -5.54 34.84
N LEU A 82 -1.16 -6.11 35.96
CA LEU A 82 -1.98 -5.41 36.96
C LEU A 82 -1.22 -4.38 37.79
N ARG A 83 0.10 -4.55 37.95
CA ARG A 83 0.97 -3.56 38.63
C ARG A 83 1.33 -2.35 37.78
N ALA A 84 1.27 -2.49 36.45
CA ALA A 84 1.59 -1.44 35.49
C ALA A 84 0.39 -0.52 35.18
N LEU A 85 -0.76 -0.74 35.83
CA LEU A 85 -2.04 -0.05 35.64
C LEU A 85 -2.25 0.96 36.78
#